data_AF-A0A840LD83-F1
#
_entry.id   AF-A0A840LD83-F1
#
_cell.length_a   1.000
_cell.length_b   1.000
_cell.length_c   1.000
_cell.angle_alpha   90.00
_cell.angle_beta   90.00
_cell.angle_gamma   90.00
#
_symmetry.space_group_name_H-M   'P 1'
#
loop_
_entity.id
_entity.type
_entity.pdbx_description
1 polymer ?
#
loop_
_entity_poly.entity_id
_entity_poly.type
_entity_poly.pdbx_seq_one_letter_code
_entity_poly.pdbx_strand_id
1 'polypeptide(L)' 'MDTHPSHRRCTNASIVLGRMASASEMATCCAFLASDDASFVNGAVLVADGGARSAAAARAQ' A
#
# COMPACT_ATOMS: atom_id res chain seq x y z
N MET A 1 13.06 7.45 13.15
CA MET A 1 11.88 6.92 12.44
C MET A 1 10.73 7.81 12.86
N ASP A 2 10.48 8.80 12.03
CA ASP A 2 10.12 10.11 12.54
C ASP A 2 8.61 10.21 12.71
N THR A 3 8.16 9.90 13.94
CA THR A 3 6.80 10.03 14.45
C THR A 3 6.39 11.49 14.69
N HIS A 4 6.89 12.43 13.88
CA HIS A 4 6.42 13.80 13.91
C HIS A 4 5.04 13.87 13.24
N PRO A 5 4.01 14.47 13.88
CA PRO A 5 2.62 14.44 13.40
C PRO A 5 2.43 15.03 11.98
N SER A 6 3.33 15.89 11.51
CA SER A 6 3.31 16.39 10.13
C SER A 6 3.61 15.31 9.08
N HIS A 7 4.46 14.32 9.39
CA HIS A 7 4.78 13.22 8.46
C HIS A 7 3.56 12.33 8.24
N ARG A 8 2.81 11.99 9.29
CA ARG A 8 1.60 11.15 9.16
C ARG A 8 0.53 11.79 8.27
N ARG A 9 0.45 13.12 8.29
CA ARG A 9 -0.59 13.87 7.56
C ARG A 9 -0.29 13.96 6.07
N CYS A 10 0.97 14.22 5.67
CA CYS A 10 1.31 14.26 4.25
C CYS A 10 1.25 12.86 3.62
N THR A 11 1.65 11.81 4.35
CA THR A 11 1.57 10.44 3.83
C THR A 11 0.13 10.04 3.55
N ASN A 12 -0.80 10.32 4.46
CA ASN A 12 -2.21 10.04 4.26
C ASN A 12 -2.82 10.78 3.06
N ALA A 13 -2.39 12.03 2.79
CA ALA A 13 -2.91 12.81 1.66
C ALA A 13 -2.50 12.23 0.30
N SER A 14 -1.32 11.63 0.21
CA SER A 14 -0.85 10.99 -1.03
C SER A 14 -1.50 9.64 -1.32
N ILE A 15 -2.12 9.00 -0.32
CA ILE A 15 -2.78 7.69 -0.45
C ILE A 15 -4.23 7.91 -0.85
N VAL A 16 -4.71 7.26 -1.91
CA VAL A 16 -6.12 7.39 -2.36
C VAL A 16 -7.10 6.91 -1.29
N LEU A 17 -6.74 5.86 -0.54
CA LEU A 17 -7.51 5.40 0.62
C LEU A 17 -7.48 6.38 1.82
N GLY A 18 -6.69 7.46 1.76
CA GLY A 18 -6.63 8.52 2.76
C GLY A 18 -5.98 8.11 4.09
N ARG A 19 -5.38 6.92 4.16
CA ARG A 19 -4.78 6.38 5.40
C ARG A 19 -3.65 5.41 5.10
N MET A 20 -2.74 5.28 6.04
CA MET A 20 -1.79 4.16 6.08
C MET A 20 -2.52 2.82 6.19
N ALA A 21 -1.95 1.80 5.54
CA ALA A 21 -2.33 0.43 5.76
C ALA A 21 -1.93 -0.02 7.18
N SER A 22 -2.74 -0.89 7.76
CA SER A 22 -2.43 -1.62 8.99
C SER A 22 -1.49 -2.79 8.72
N ALA A 23 -0.84 -3.29 9.77
CA ALA A 23 0.06 -4.44 9.66
C ALA A 23 -0.67 -5.71 9.18
N SER A 24 -1.92 -5.92 9.59
CA SER A 24 -2.71 -7.08 9.17
C SER A 24 -3.08 -7.01 7.69
N GLU A 25 -3.39 -5.83 7.16
CA GLU A 25 -3.66 -5.66 5.71
C GLU A 25 -2.45 -6.04 4.86
N MET A 26 -1.24 -5.62 5.27
CA MET A 26 0.00 -5.99 4.58
C MET A 26 0.32 -7.48 4.74
N ALA A 27 0.11 -8.05 5.94
CA ALA A 27 0.28 -9.47 6.18
C ALA A 27 -0.63 -10.32 5.28
N THR A 28 -1.87 -9.89 5.04
CA THR A 28 -2.78 -10.56 4.10
C THR A 28 -2.26 -10.55 2.67
N CYS A 29 -1.69 -9.44 2.19
CA CYS A 29 -1.06 -9.39 0.86
C CYS A 29 0.12 -10.38 0.75
N CYS A 30 0.96 -10.45 1.78
CA CYS A 30 2.05 -11.43 1.84
C CYS A 30 1.53 -12.87 1.91
N ALA A 31 0.48 -13.12 2.70
CA ALA A 31 -0.13 -14.43 2.85
C ALA A 31 -0.74 -14.92 1.54
N PHE A 32 -1.37 -14.04 0.76
CA PHE A 32 -1.83 -14.36 -0.59
C PHE A 32 -0.69 -14.79 -1.51
N LEU A 33 0.43 -14.04 -1.55
CA LEU A 33 1.58 -14.41 -2.37
C LEU A 33 2.23 -15.75 -1.94
N ALA A 34 2.07 -16.13 -0.67
CA ALA A 34 2.58 -17.38 -0.13
C ALA A 34 1.59 -18.56 -0.23
N SER A 35 0.35 -18.31 -0.67
CA SER A 35 -0.68 -19.35 -0.76
C SER A 35 -0.71 -20.03 -2.13
N ASP A 36 -1.43 -21.16 -2.20
CA ASP A 36 -1.65 -21.90 -3.44
C ASP A 36 -2.41 -21.08 -4.50
N ASP A 37 -3.16 -20.06 -4.08
CA ASP A 37 -3.89 -19.15 -4.99
C ASP A 37 -2.93 -18.32 -5.86
N ALA A 38 -1.70 -18.11 -5.40
CA ALA A 38 -0.64 -17.44 -6.15
C ALA A 38 0.30 -18.41 -6.88
N SER A 39 -0.06 -19.69 -7.03
CA SER A 39 0.80 -20.74 -7.62
C SER A 39 1.34 -20.44 -9.02
N PHE A 40 0.71 -19.54 -9.77
CA PHE A 40 1.18 -19.10 -11.10
C PHE A 40 1.65 -17.64 -11.15
N VAL A 41 1.70 -16.96 -10.01
CA VAL A 41 2.15 -15.56 -9.90
C VAL A 41 3.62 -15.56 -9.49
N ASN A 42 4.51 -15.67 -10.48
CA ASN A 42 5.96 -15.56 -10.28
C ASN A 42 6.54 -14.41 -11.10
N GLY A 43 7.66 -13.84 -10.64
CA GLY A 43 8.35 -12.73 -11.32
C GLY A 43 7.57 -11.40 -11.35
N ALA A 44 6.40 -11.33 -10.73
CA ALA A 44 5.53 -10.15 -10.69
C ALA A 44 5.72 -9.34 -9.40
N VAL A 45 5.46 -8.03 -9.48
CA VAL A 45 5.45 -7.14 -8.31
C VAL A 45 4.00 -6.81 -7.95
N LEU A 46 3.56 -7.21 -6.76
CA LEU A 46 2.29 -6.78 -6.18
C LEU A 46 2.49 -5.46 -5.42
N VAL A 47 1.95 -4.36 -5.94
CA VAL A 47 2.02 -3.05 -5.30
C VAL A 47 0.85 -2.87 -4.33
N ALA A 48 1.11 -3.00 -3.04
CA ALA A 48 0.14 -2.80 -1.96
C ALA A 48 0.36 -1.45 -1.24
N ASP A 49 -0.05 -0.34 -1.85
CA ASP A 49 0.21 1.02 -1.33
C ASP A 49 -1.03 1.90 -1.14
N GLY A 50 -2.22 1.31 -1.17
CA GLY A 50 -3.48 2.06 -1.03
C GLY A 50 -3.73 3.06 -2.17
N GLY A 51 -3.07 2.89 -3.31
CA GLY A 51 -3.20 3.75 -4.49
C GLY A 51 -2.27 4.96 -4.49
N ALA A 52 -1.28 5.02 -3.60
CA ALA A 52 -0.35 6.15 -3.49
C ALA A 52 0.40 6.46 -4.79
N ARG A 53 0.64 5.44 -5.63
CA ARG A 53 1.32 5.58 -6.93
C ARG A 53 0.35 5.57 -8.13
N SER A 54 -0.95 5.68 -7.89
CA SER A 54 -1.95 5.64 -8.97
C SER A 54 -2.00 6.96 -9.75
N ALA A 55 -2.40 6.90 -11.04
CA ALA A 55 -2.67 8.09 -11.83
C ALA A 55 -3.85 8.94 -11.30
N ALA A 56 -4.67 8.38 -10.40
CA ALA A 56 -5.67 9.11 -9.65
C ALA A 56 -5.04 9.92 -8.51
N ALA A 57 -4.08 9.34 -7.77
CA ALA A 57 -3.31 10.05 -6.75
C ALA A 57 -2.47 11.20 -7.33
N ALA A 58 -1.90 11.02 -8.53
CA ALA A 58 -1.12 12.06 -9.21
C ALA A 58 -1.94 13.30 -9.62
N ARG A 59 -3.27 13.18 -9.73
CA ARG A 59 -4.18 14.29 -10.03
C ARG A 59 -4.72 15.00 -8.78
N ALA A 60 -4.52 14.40 -7.61
CA ALA A 60 -4.97 14.93 -6.32
C ALA A 60 -3.85 15.69 -5.56
N GLN A 61 -2.64 15.70 -6.12
CA GLN A 61 -1.49 16.51 -5.68
C GLN A 61 -1.42 17.80 -6.50
#